data_AF-A0A225URN6-F1
#
_entry.id   AF-A0A225URN6-F1
#
_cell.length_a   1.000
_cell.length_b   1.000
_cell.length_c   1.000
_cell.angle_alpha   90.00
_cell.angle_beta   90.00
_cell.angle_gamma   90.00
#
_symmetry.space_group_name_H-M   'P 1'
#
loop_
_entity.id
_entity.type
_entity.pdbx_description
1 polymer ?
#
loop_
_entity_poly.entity_id
_entity_poly.type
_entity_poly.pdbx_seq_one_letter_code
_entity_poly.pdbx_strand_id
1 'polypeptide(L)'
;MSKSTIYSALDLIDGFYQLLMRESDIPLTAVSTPSGMLWEWLVMPQGLKNAPATFNRCVTHLLRSYVDNYAGKIRPLSQLLKKEAAWKWTAECQQAFDAVKLGLTEAPILAVADQDRPFHVVCDASDFAIGCALMQLDHEGLDRVVYYQSRQLNPAERNYPVHDKELLAMKYALAKFRVYLLGNTPFVVYTDHASLRTTVKSSHISQRMMR
;
A
#
# COMPACT_ATOMS: atom_id res chain seq x y z
N MET A 1 -17.27 -3.88 20.79
CA MET A 1 -16.03 -3.95 21.59
C MET A 1 -15.15 -5.02 20.98
N SER A 2 -13.91 -4.68 20.62
CA SER A 2 -12.95 -5.60 19.98
C SER A 2 -12.68 -6.82 20.86
N LYS A 3 -12.70 -8.04 20.30
CA LYS A 3 -12.47 -9.32 21.00
C LYS A 3 -10.98 -9.64 21.20
N SER A 4 -10.09 -8.65 21.17
CA SER A 4 -8.65 -8.87 21.30
C SER A 4 -8.27 -9.10 22.77
N THR A 5 -7.65 -10.25 23.08
CA THR A 5 -7.23 -10.63 24.45
C THR A 5 -5.85 -10.07 24.84
N ILE A 6 -5.00 -9.77 23.85
CA ILE A 6 -3.64 -9.27 24.05
C ILE A 6 -3.43 -8.06 23.14
N TYR A 7 -2.91 -6.97 23.71
CA TYR A 7 -2.53 -5.76 23.00
C TYR A 7 -1.02 -5.59 23.11
N SER A 8 -0.36 -5.23 21.99
CA SER A 8 1.04 -4.84 21.96
C SER A 8 1.15 -3.42 21.45
N ALA A 9 1.87 -2.57 22.18
CA ALA A 9 2.22 -1.22 21.75
C ALA A 9 3.71 -1.23 21.39
N LEU A 10 4.01 -0.80 20.17
CA LEU A 10 5.38 -0.62 19.70
C LEU A 10 5.63 0.89 19.60
N ASP A 11 6.55 1.38 20.43
CA ASP A 11 7.02 2.75 20.35
C ASP A 11 8.27 2.81 19.47
N LEU A 12 8.22 3.61 18.42
CA LEU A 12 9.36 3.86 17.53
C LEU A 12 10.15 5.02 18.13
N ILE A 13 10.98 4.71 19.13
CA ILE A 13 11.88 5.67 19.79
C ILE A 13 12.64 6.42 18.70
N ASP A 14 12.63 7.75 18.79
CA ASP A 14 13.33 8.63 17.85
C ASP A 14 12.93 8.43 16.38
N GLY A 15 11.69 7.99 16.12
CA GLY A 15 11.21 7.62 14.79
C GLY A 15 11.35 8.70 13.71
N PHE A 16 11.34 9.99 14.07
CA PHE A 16 11.62 11.06 13.10
C PHE A 16 13.08 11.05 12.64
N TYR A 17 14.03 10.80 13.53
CA TYR A 17 15.46 10.73 13.22
C TYR A 17 15.83 9.51 12.37
N GLN A 18 14.91 8.57 12.14
CA GLN A 18 15.11 7.44 11.22
C GLN A 18 14.79 7.79 9.75
N LEU A 19 14.16 8.94 9.49
CA LEU A 19 13.78 9.37 8.15
C LEU A 19 14.82 10.30 7.55
N LEU A 20 15.41 9.92 6.43
CA LEU A 20 16.38 10.75 5.72
C LEU A 20 15.74 12.03 5.20
N MET A 21 16.44 13.16 5.39
CA MET A 21 16.10 14.41 4.72
C MET A 21 16.43 14.31 3.24
N ARG A 22 15.61 14.95 2.42
CA ARG A 22 15.93 15.12 1.00
C ARG A 22 17.16 16.01 0.89
N GLU A 23 18.14 15.62 0.07
CA GLU A 23 19.42 16.33 -0.06
C GLU A 23 19.27 17.84 -0.34
N SER A 24 18.29 18.22 -1.17
CA SER A 24 17.99 19.63 -1.47
C SER A 24 17.50 20.45 -0.28
N ASP A 25 16.95 19.79 0.73
CA ASP A 25 16.25 20.42 1.86
C ASP A 25 17.11 20.38 3.14
N ILE A 26 18.23 19.65 3.15
CA ILE A 26 19.18 19.57 4.26
C ILE A 26 19.66 20.97 4.70
N PRO A 27 20.08 21.89 3.79
CA PRO A 27 20.57 23.21 4.19
C PRO A 27 19.49 24.08 4.89
N LEU A 28 18.21 23.78 4.68
CA LEU A 28 17.09 24.49 5.31
C LEU A 28 16.91 24.12 6.80
N THR A 29 17.58 23.05 7.23
CA THR A 29 17.56 22.58 8.62
C THR A 29 18.74 23.09 9.44
N ALA A 30 19.54 24.00 8.88
CA ALA A 30 20.74 24.49 9.55
C ALA A 30 20.44 25.12 10.92
N VAL A 31 21.22 24.75 11.93
CA VAL A 31 21.17 25.28 13.28
C VAL A 31 22.55 25.79 13.70
N SER A 32 22.59 26.92 14.39
CA SER A 32 23.81 27.45 14.99
C SER A 32 23.86 27.11 16.47
N THR A 33 25.07 26.75 16.92
CA THR A 33 25.35 26.54 18.35
C THR A 33 25.98 27.80 18.95
N PRO A 34 25.89 28.03 20.27
CA PRO A 34 26.52 29.18 20.93
C PRO A 34 28.04 29.29 20.73
N SER A 35 28.72 28.19 20.37
CA SER A 35 30.14 28.18 20.01
C SER A 35 30.44 28.68 18.60
N GLY A 36 29.41 29.05 17.82
CA GLY A 36 29.53 29.52 16.45
C GLY A 36 29.58 28.40 15.39
N MET A 37 29.46 27.13 15.79
CA MET A 37 29.40 26.02 14.83
C MET A 37 28.01 25.93 14.19
N LEU A 38 28.00 25.75 12.87
CA LEU A 38 26.81 25.47 12.06
C LEU A 38 26.68 23.97 11.83
N TRP A 39 25.49 23.44 12.05
CA TRP A 39 25.14 22.04 11.84
C TRP A 39 23.90 21.95 10.98
N GLU A 40 23.79 20.91 10.18
CA GLU A 40 22.61 20.59 9.38
C GLU A 40 22.13 19.18 9.70
N TRP A 41 20.83 18.95 9.56
CA TRP A 41 20.23 17.66 9.87
C TRP A 41 20.15 16.79 8.60
N LEU A 42 20.85 15.65 8.62
CA LEU A 42 20.76 14.63 7.55
C LEU A 42 19.49 13.79 7.65
N VAL A 43 18.86 13.78 8.83
CA VAL A 43 17.63 13.06 9.16
C VAL A 43 16.59 14.05 9.66
N MET A 44 15.30 13.71 9.58
CA MET A 44 14.21 14.62 9.88
C MET A 44 14.23 15.04 11.37
N PRO A 45 14.51 16.31 11.68
CA PRO A 45 14.57 16.75 13.07
C PRO A 45 13.17 16.93 13.67
N GLN A 46 13.10 16.83 14.99
CA GLN A 46 11.92 17.23 15.74
C GLN A 46 11.64 18.73 15.57
N GLY A 47 10.36 19.11 15.56
CA GLY A 47 9.92 20.52 15.45
C GLY A 47 9.56 20.99 14.03
N LEU A 48 9.86 20.22 12.98
CA LEU A 48 9.35 20.53 11.64
C LEU A 48 7.83 20.34 11.59
N LYS A 49 7.11 21.37 11.12
CA LYS A 49 5.64 21.36 11.03
C LYS A 49 5.07 20.15 10.28
N ASN A 50 5.79 19.68 9.26
CA ASN A 50 5.35 18.57 8.42
C ASN A 50 5.90 17.20 8.88
N ALA A 51 6.77 17.14 9.89
CA ALA A 51 7.40 15.88 10.33
C ALA A 51 6.39 14.81 10.73
N PRO A 52 5.34 15.09 11.53
CA PRO A 52 4.33 14.09 11.87
C PRO A 52 3.59 13.55 10.64
N ALA A 53 3.29 14.41 9.66
CA ALA A 53 2.60 14.01 8.43
C ALA A 53 3.50 13.12 7.54
N THR A 54 4.78 13.47 7.42
CA THR A 54 5.77 12.67 6.68
C THR A 54 5.99 11.31 7.34
N PHE A 55 6.13 11.28 8.66
CA PHE A 55 6.28 10.03 9.43
C PHE A 55 5.05 9.14 9.30
N ASN A 56 3.85 9.69 9.49
CA ASN A 56 2.59 8.95 9.30
C ASN A 56 2.50 8.37 7.88
N ARG A 57 2.91 9.11 6.85
CA ARG A 57 2.94 8.61 5.47
C ARG A 57 3.91 7.43 5.30
N CYS A 58 5.07 7.48 5.94
CA CYS A 58 6.03 6.37 5.94
C CYS A 58 5.46 5.13 6.64
N VAL A 59 4.94 5.28 7.86
CA VAL A 59 4.33 4.19 8.63
C VAL A 59 3.15 3.58 7.87
N THR A 60 2.27 4.40 7.31
CA THR A 60 1.19 3.95 6.41
C THR A 60 1.73 3.16 5.21
N HIS A 61 2.83 3.59 4.61
CA HIS A 61 3.44 2.89 3.48
C HIS A 61 3.97 1.51 3.85
N LEU A 62 4.55 1.38 5.05
CA LEU A 62 5.05 0.11 5.58
C LEU A 62 3.90 -0.83 5.93
N LEU A 63 2.86 -0.30 6.58
CA LEU A 63 1.75 -1.11 7.10
C LEU A 63 0.75 -1.58 6.03
N ARG A 64 0.67 -0.91 4.87
CA ARG A 64 -0.32 -1.22 3.83
C ARG A 64 -0.23 -2.65 3.28
N SER A 65 0.94 -3.30 3.34
CA SER A 65 1.15 -4.64 2.79
C SER A 65 0.68 -5.75 3.72
N TYR A 66 0.42 -5.42 4.97
CA TYR A 66 -0.04 -6.35 6.01
C TYR A 66 -1.55 -6.36 6.17
N VAL A 67 -2.26 -5.46 5.49
CA VAL A 67 -3.71 -5.31 5.60
C VAL A 67 -4.34 -5.47 4.22
N ASP A 68 -5.18 -6.49 4.10
CA ASP A 68 -5.97 -6.68 2.89
C ASP A 68 -6.89 -5.48 2.61
N ASN A 69 -7.02 -5.13 1.33
CA ASN A 69 -7.79 -3.99 0.83
C ASN A 69 -7.58 -2.67 1.61
N TYR A 70 -6.33 -2.39 2.01
CA TYR A 70 -5.98 -1.20 2.78
C TYR A 70 -6.48 0.11 2.16
N ALA A 71 -6.34 0.28 0.83
CA ALA A 71 -6.74 1.49 0.12
C ALA A 71 -8.24 1.78 0.20
N GLY A 72 -9.07 0.73 0.18
CA GLY A 72 -10.51 0.83 0.39
C GLY A 72 -10.83 1.21 1.83
N LYS A 73 -10.23 0.48 2.81
CA LYS A 73 -10.45 0.71 4.25
C LYS A 73 -10.07 2.13 4.68
N ILE A 74 -8.95 2.67 4.22
CA ILE A 74 -8.48 4.00 4.63
C ILE A 74 -9.18 5.16 3.92
N ARG A 75 -10.11 4.89 3.00
CA ARG A 75 -10.76 5.95 2.21
C ARG A 75 -11.38 7.06 3.06
N PRO A 76 -12.20 6.79 4.09
CA PRO A 76 -12.81 7.85 4.90
C PRO A 76 -11.74 8.72 5.60
N LEU A 77 -10.68 8.09 6.10
CA LEU A 77 -9.56 8.78 6.75
C LEU A 77 -8.76 9.63 5.75
N SER A 78 -8.51 9.11 4.54
CA SER A 78 -7.81 9.86 3.48
C SER A 78 -8.58 11.08 2.99
N GLN A 79 -9.92 11.08 3.10
CA GLN A 79 -10.74 12.25 2.77
C GLN A 79 -10.54 13.40 3.76
N LEU A 80 -10.32 13.10 5.04
CA LEU A 80 -10.03 14.10 6.08
C LEU A 80 -8.68 14.80 5.88
N LEU A 81 -7.76 14.18 5.14
CA LEU A 81 -6.42 14.74 4.87
C LEU A 81 -6.38 15.67 3.65
N LYS A 82 -7.51 15.86 2.95
CA LYS A 82 -7.56 16.77 1.79
C LYS A 82 -7.52 18.23 2.26
N LYS A 83 -6.80 19.07 1.51
CA LYS A 83 -6.52 20.48 1.85
C LYS A 83 -7.76 21.32 2.18
N GLU A 84 -8.91 21.02 1.58
CA GLU A 84 -10.17 21.76 1.76
C GLU A 84 -11.26 20.97 2.50
N ALA A 85 -10.93 19.80 3.03
CA ALA A 85 -11.90 19.00 3.78
C ALA A 85 -12.09 19.57 5.19
N ALA A 86 -13.35 19.78 5.57
CA ALA A 86 -13.68 20.07 6.97
C ALA A 86 -13.33 18.84 7.83
N TRP A 87 -12.49 19.04 8.84
CA TRP A 87 -12.14 17.99 9.78
C TRP A 87 -13.36 17.62 10.64
N LYS A 88 -14.07 16.56 10.24
CA LYS A 88 -15.21 16.00 10.95
C LYS A 88 -15.03 14.49 11.06
N TRP A 89 -14.73 14.01 12.26
CA TRP A 89 -14.61 12.58 12.51
C TRP A 89 -16.00 11.93 12.54
N THR A 90 -16.35 11.22 11.47
CA THR A 90 -17.65 10.53 11.35
C THR A 90 -17.58 9.10 11.91
N ALA A 91 -18.74 8.46 12.09
CA ALA A 91 -18.80 7.05 12.44
C ALA A 91 -18.09 6.14 11.41
N GLU A 92 -18.15 6.50 10.12
CA GLU A 92 -17.41 5.81 9.05
C GLU A 92 -15.89 5.93 9.23
N CYS A 93 -15.39 7.08 9.68
CA CYS A 93 -13.97 7.27 10.00
C CYS A 93 -13.54 6.36 11.16
N GLN A 94 -14.39 6.26 12.19
CA GLN A 94 -14.11 5.38 13.33
C GLN A 94 -14.09 3.90 12.91
N GLN A 95 -15.10 3.46 12.14
CA GLN A 95 -15.15 2.09 11.62
C GLN A 95 -13.95 1.75 10.73
N ALA A 96 -13.56 2.67 9.85
CA ALA A 96 -12.37 2.53 9.01
C ALA A 96 -11.09 2.38 9.85
N PHE A 97 -10.95 3.20 10.89
CA PHE A 97 -9.81 3.15 11.80
C PHE A 97 -9.74 1.82 12.57
N ASP A 98 -10.87 1.37 13.11
CA ASP A 98 -10.95 0.11 13.85
C ASP A 98 -10.74 -1.10 12.92
N ALA A 99 -11.22 -1.04 11.68
CA ALA A 99 -10.99 -2.09 10.69
C ALA A 99 -9.51 -2.21 10.27
N VAL A 100 -8.79 -1.09 10.18
CA VAL A 100 -7.34 -1.10 9.92
C VAL A 100 -6.59 -1.65 11.13
N LYS A 101 -6.95 -1.24 12.36
CA LYS A 101 -6.38 -1.80 13.59
C LYS A 101 -6.58 -3.31 13.66
N LEU A 102 -7.80 -3.77 13.43
CA LEU A 102 -8.13 -5.19 13.45
C LEU A 102 -7.32 -5.95 12.39
N GLY A 103 -7.24 -5.41 11.17
CA GLY A 103 -6.45 -5.99 10.09
C GLY A 103 -4.95 -6.05 10.38
N LEU A 104 -4.42 -5.18 11.24
CA LEU A 104 -3.02 -5.24 11.69
C LEU A 104 -2.82 -6.23 12.84
N THR A 105 -3.83 -6.44 13.69
CA THR A 105 -3.77 -7.40 14.81
C THR A 105 -4.11 -8.83 14.40
N GLU A 106 -4.92 -8.99 13.36
CA GLU A 106 -5.32 -10.27 12.77
C GLU A 106 -4.59 -10.54 11.44
N ALA A 107 -3.57 -9.72 11.13
CA ALA A 107 -2.85 -9.80 9.86
C ALA A 107 -2.46 -11.26 9.60
N PRO A 108 -2.84 -11.85 8.44
CA PRO A 108 -2.33 -13.15 8.10
C PRO A 108 -0.81 -13.06 8.15
N ILE A 109 -0.18 -14.03 8.81
CA ILE A 109 1.28 -14.12 8.87
C ILE A 109 1.73 -14.14 7.41
N LEU A 110 2.28 -13.01 6.95
CA LEU A 110 2.81 -12.95 5.59
C LEU A 110 3.87 -14.03 5.50
N ALA A 111 3.71 -14.94 4.56
CA ALA A 111 4.71 -15.97 4.34
C ALA A 111 5.97 -15.33 3.75
N VAL A 112 7.13 -15.83 4.17
CA VAL A 112 8.39 -15.50 3.51
C VAL A 112 8.31 -16.03 2.09
N ALA A 113 8.61 -15.17 1.11
CA ALA A 113 8.61 -15.54 -0.30
C ALA A 113 9.71 -16.58 -0.57
N ASP A 114 9.33 -17.71 -1.17
CA ASP A 114 10.26 -18.72 -1.68
C ASP A 114 10.38 -18.57 -3.21
N GLN A 115 11.56 -18.19 -3.70
CA GLN A 115 11.77 -17.94 -5.14
C GLN A 115 11.83 -19.21 -5.98
N ASP A 116 12.04 -20.37 -5.35
CA ASP A 116 12.12 -21.66 -6.04
C ASP A 116 10.73 -22.27 -6.32
N ARG A 117 9.68 -21.62 -5.83
CA ARG A 117 8.29 -22.06 -5.94
C ARG A 117 7.46 -21.12 -6.78
N PRO A 118 6.42 -21.64 -7.47
CA PRO A 118 5.55 -20.80 -8.27
C PRO A 118 4.74 -19.84 -7.38
N PHE A 119 4.71 -18.58 -7.79
CA PHE A 119 3.80 -17.59 -7.23
C PHE A 119 2.45 -17.63 -7.95
N HIS A 120 1.42 -17.14 -7.29
CA HIS A 120 0.20 -16.73 -7.96
C HIS A 120 -0.25 -15.37 -7.45
N VAL A 121 -0.93 -14.64 -8.32
CA VAL A 121 -1.36 -13.27 -8.08
C VAL A 121 -2.87 -13.23 -8.15
N VAL A 122 -3.52 -12.70 -7.11
CA VAL A 122 -4.95 -12.42 -7.12
C VAL A 122 -5.13 -10.92 -7.35
N CYS A 123 -5.96 -10.54 -8.31
CA CYS A 123 -6.29 -9.14 -8.60
C CYS A 123 -7.80 -8.91 -8.43
N ASP A 124 -8.16 -7.73 -7.94
CA ASP A 124 -9.54 -7.29 -7.78
C ASP A 124 -9.63 -5.78 -8.04
N ALA A 125 -10.72 -5.34 -8.67
CA ALA A 125 -11.01 -3.93 -8.84
C ALA A 125 -12.40 -3.56 -8.32
N SER A 126 -12.45 -2.43 -7.62
CA SER A 126 -13.70 -1.80 -7.18
C SER A 126 -13.91 -0.47 -7.89
N ASP A 127 -15.05 0.17 -7.62
CA ASP A 127 -15.32 1.50 -8.17
C ASP A 127 -14.35 2.60 -7.73
N PHE A 128 -13.62 2.37 -6.64
CA PHE A 128 -12.84 3.40 -5.97
C PHE A 128 -11.35 3.05 -5.83
N ALA A 129 -11.00 1.78 -5.88
CA ALA A 129 -9.65 1.27 -5.64
C ALA A 129 -9.42 -0.03 -6.38
N ILE A 130 -8.14 -0.33 -6.63
CA ILE A 130 -7.68 -1.62 -7.11
C ILE A 130 -6.84 -2.28 -6.02
N GLY A 131 -6.96 -3.60 -5.93
CA GLY A 131 -6.26 -4.45 -4.97
C GLY A 131 -5.60 -5.62 -5.68
N CYS A 132 -4.51 -6.11 -5.10
CA CYS A 132 -3.89 -7.35 -5.49
C CYS A 132 -3.15 -7.99 -4.32
N ALA A 133 -3.04 -9.31 -4.36
CA ALA A 133 -2.28 -10.10 -3.41
C ALA A 133 -1.32 -11.02 -4.16
N LEU A 134 -0.05 -11.04 -3.74
CA LEU A 134 0.91 -12.05 -4.12
C LEU A 134 0.78 -13.20 -3.13
N MET A 135 0.61 -14.40 -3.65
CA MET A 135 0.32 -15.59 -2.88
C MET A 135 1.19 -16.75 -3.34
N GLN A 136 1.40 -17.71 -2.45
CA GLN A 136 2.22 -18.88 -2.67
C GLN A 136 1.73 -20.05 -1.83
N LEU A 137 1.82 -21.26 -2.38
CA LEU A 137 1.52 -22.48 -1.64
C LEU A 137 2.69 -22.81 -0.71
N ASP A 138 2.39 -23.02 0.57
CA ASP A 138 3.38 -23.48 1.54
C ASP A 138 3.78 -24.96 1.32
N HIS A 139 4.62 -25.50 2.20
CA HIS A 139 5.05 -26.90 2.14
C HIS A 139 3.92 -27.90 2.39
N GLU A 140 2.80 -27.45 2.97
CA GLU A 140 1.62 -28.25 3.27
C GLU A 140 0.55 -28.11 2.17
N GLY A 141 0.80 -27.30 1.14
CA GLY A 141 -0.13 -27.06 0.04
C GLY A 141 -1.25 -26.08 0.41
N LEU A 142 -1.08 -25.25 1.44
CA LEU A 142 -2.02 -24.20 1.81
C LEU A 142 -1.61 -22.86 1.19
N ASP A 143 -2.59 -22.12 0.69
CA ASP A 143 -2.37 -20.79 0.15
C ASP A 143 -1.98 -19.81 1.26
N ARG A 144 -0.79 -19.23 1.13
CA ARG A 144 -0.28 -18.18 1.99
C ARG A 144 -0.13 -16.88 1.23
N VAL A 145 -0.53 -15.80 1.86
CA VAL A 145 -0.31 -14.48 1.31
C VAL A 145 1.11 -14.04 1.63
N VAL A 146 1.86 -13.70 0.60
CA VAL A 146 3.23 -13.20 0.69
C VAL A 146 3.20 -11.68 0.81
N TYR A 147 2.31 -11.01 0.06
CA TYR A 147 2.27 -9.55 0.02
C TYR A 147 0.94 -9.01 -0.48
N TYR A 148 0.32 -8.04 0.23
CA TYR A 148 -0.81 -7.27 -0.28
C TYR A 148 -0.41 -5.94 -0.89
N GLN A 149 -1.07 -5.53 -1.97
CA GLN A 149 -0.86 -4.21 -2.55
C GLN A 149 -2.17 -3.63 -3.08
N SER A 150 -2.50 -2.41 -2.65
CA SER A 150 -3.70 -1.72 -3.10
C SER A 150 -3.43 -0.23 -3.34
N ARG A 151 -4.27 0.41 -4.16
CA ARG A 151 -4.29 1.87 -4.31
C ARG A 151 -5.67 2.38 -4.69
N GLN A 152 -5.97 3.61 -4.30
CA GLN A 152 -7.17 4.29 -4.79
C GLN A 152 -7.01 4.69 -6.26
N LEU A 153 -8.13 4.66 -6.99
CA LEU A 153 -8.22 5.13 -8.35
C LEU A 153 -8.23 6.66 -8.37
N ASN A 154 -7.48 7.23 -9.30
CA ASN A 154 -7.51 8.66 -9.58
C ASN A 154 -8.86 9.04 -10.26
N PRO A 155 -9.21 10.34 -10.34
CA PRO A 155 -10.50 10.77 -10.89
C PRO A 155 -10.78 10.27 -12.31
N ALA A 156 -9.77 10.16 -13.17
CA ALA A 156 -9.94 9.67 -14.54
C ALA A 156 -10.16 8.14 -14.57
N GLU A 157 -9.40 7.39 -13.77
CA GLU A 157 -9.49 5.93 -13.65
C GLU A 157 -10.82 5.46 -13.06
N ARG A 158 -11.47 6.27 -12.21
CA ARG A 158 -12.80 5.95 -11.66
C ARG A 158 -13.89 5.85 -12.73
N ASN A 159 -13.72 6.60 -13.82
CA ASN A 159 -14.67 6.62 -14.94
C ASN A 159 -14.43 5.47 -15.93
N TYR A 160 -13.45 4.59 -15.67
CA TYR A 160 -13.19 3.47 -16.55
C TYR A 160 -14.32 2.44 -16.45
N PRO A 161 -14.66 1.73 -17.54
CA PRO A 161 -15.50 0.55 -17.46
C PRO A 161 -14.89 -0.49 -16.51
N VAL A 162 -15.72 -1.37 -15.94
CA VAL A 162 -15.27 -2.43 -15.01
C VAL A 162 -14.12 -3.25 -15.60
N HIS A 163 -14.23 -3.68 -16.86
CA HIS A 163 -13.17 -4.45 -17.53
C HIS A 163 -11.82 -3.73 -17.62
N ASP A 164 -11.83 -2.41 -17.84
CA ASP A 164 -10.63 -1.58 -17.87
C ASP A 164 -10.03 -1.42 -16.45
N LYS A 165 -10.87 -1.34 -15.41
CA LYS A 165 -10.42 -1.28 -14.01
C LYS A 165 -9.76 -2.61 -13.61
N GLU A 166 -10.34 -3.74 -14.01
CA GLU A 166 -9.79 -5.07 -13.79
C GLU A 166 -8.44 -5.26 -14.49
N LEU A 167 -8.33 -4.84 -15.76
CA LEU A 167 -7.06 -4.86 -16.47
C LEU A 167 -6.02 -3.96 -15.80
N LEU A 168 -6.45 -2.80 -15.31
CA LEU A 168 -5.57 -1.88 -14.57
C LEU A 168 -5.10 -2.50 -13.24
N ALA A 169 -5.95 -3.24 -12.53
CA ALA A 169 -5.58 -4.00 -11.34
C ALA A 169 -4.50 -5.03 -11.67
N MET A 170 -4.67 -5.80 -12.74
CA MET A 170 -3.69 -6.77 -13.22
C MET A 170 -2.36 -6.11 -13.60
N LYS A 171 -2.38 -5.06 -14.43
CA LYS A 171 -1.18 -4.30 -14.82
C LYS A 171 -0.46 -3.75 -13.59
N TYR A 172 -1.20 -3.21 -12.64
CA TYR A 172 -0.66 -2.68 -11.39
C TYR A 172 0.00 -3.78 -10.54
N ALA A 173 -0.64 -4.94 -10.42
CA ALA A 173 -0.10 -6.09 -9.70
C ALA A 173 1.21 -6.58 -10.31
N LEU A 174 1.25 -6.79 -11.64
CA LEU A 174 2.46 -7.23 -12.35
C LEU A 174 3.62 -6.22 -12.21
N ALA A 175 3.32 -4.92 -12.28
CA ALA A 175 4.33 -3.89 -12.07
C ALA A 175 4.87 -3.87 -10.63
N LYS A 176 4.00 -4.10 -9.64
CA LYS A 176 4.38 -4.07 -8.22
C LYS A 176 5.09 -5.33 -7.76
N PHE A 177 4.68 -6.49 -8.25
CA PHE A 177 5.27 -7.79 -7.93
C PHE A 177 6.39 -8.19 -8.89
N ARG A 178 6.81 -7.30 -9.80
CA ARG A 178 7.88 -7.54 -10.77
C ARG A 178 9.13 -8.17 -10.15
N VAL A 179 9.52 -7.77 -8.94
CA VAL A 179 10.70 -8.34 -8.25
C VAL A 179 10.55 -9.83 -7.91
N TYR A 180 9.32 -10.29 -7.67
CA TYR A 180 9.02 -11.69 -7.36
C TYR A 180 8.67 -12.51 -8.61
N LEU A 181 8.06 -11.87 -9.61
CA LEU A 181 7.56 -12.56 -10.81
C LEU A 181 8.61 -12.66 -11.93
N LEU A 182 9.73 -11.93 -11.82
CA LEU A 182 10.83 -12.03 -12.77
C LEU A 182 11.70 -13.26 -12.43
N GLY A 183 11.45 -14.35 -13.12
CA GLY A 183 12.22 -15.59 -12.99
C GLY A 183 11.87 -16.59 -14.09
N ASN A 184 12.45 -17.79 -14.02
CA ASN A 184 12.14 -18.89 -14.94
C ASN A 184 10.91 -19.71 -14.49
N THR A 185 10.39 -19.45 -13.29
CA THR A 185 9.21 -20.13 -12.75
C THR A 185 7.93 -19.50 -13.28
N PRO A 186 7.01 -20.28 -13.86
CA PRO A 186 5.71 -19.75 -14.28
C PRO A 186 4.88 -19.34 -13.06
N PHE A 187 4.07 -18.30 -13.23
CA PHE A 187 3.10 -17.84 -12.23
C PHE A 187 1.70 -17.78 -12.82
N VAL A 188 0.69 -17.82 -11.95
CA VAL A 188 -0.73 -17.76 -12.34
C VAL A 188 -1.35 -16.45 -11.87
N VAL A 189 -2.18 -15.82 -12.70
CA VAL A 189 -2.97 -14.66 -12.30
C VAL A 189 -4.45 -15.05 -12.21
N TYR A 190 -5.04 -14.87 -11.04
CA TYR A 190 -6.46 -15.01 -10.76
C TYR A 190 -7.14 -13.64 -10.80
N THR A 191 -8.20 -13.55 -11.60
CA THR A 191 -9.13 -12.41 -11.68
C THR A 191 -10.52 -13.00 -11.87
N ASP A 192 -11.52 -12.37 -11.27
CA ASP A 192 -12.93 -12.75 -11.41
C ASP A 192 -13.53 -12.31 -12.75
N HIS A 193 -12.79 -11.54 -13.55
CA HIS A 193 -13.29 -10.99 -14.79
C HIS A 193 -12.99 -11.86 -16.02
N ALA A 194 -14.01 -12.59 -16.47
CA ALA A 194 -13.92 -13.55 -17.57
C ALA A 194 -13.43 -12.97 -18.91
N SER A 195 -13.66 -11.67 -19.17
CA SER A 195 -13.23 -11.00 -20.40
C SER A 195 -11.70 -10.87 -20.52
N LEU A 196 -10.98 -10.93 -19.39
CA LEU A 196 -9.52 -10.88 -19.38
C LEU A 196 -8.88 -12.21 -19.82
N ARG A 197 -9.59 -13.34 -19.71
CA ARG A 197 -9.11 -14.64 -20.23
C ARG A 197 -8.95 -14.67 -21.75
N THR A 198 -9.79 -13.92 -22.46
CA THR A 198 -9.81 -13.88 -23.93
C THR A 198 -9.04 -12.71 -24.51
N THR A 199 -8.62 -11.75 -23.67
CA THR A 199 -7.91 -10.54 -24.09
C THR A 199 -6.61 -10.85 -24.84
N VAL A 200 -5.85 -11.85 -24.42
CA VAL A 200 -4.60 -12.27 -25.11
C VAL A 200 -4.88 -12.95 -26.46
N LYS A 201 -6.11 -13.44 -26.68
CA LYS A 201 -6.53 -14.15 -27.91
C LYS A 201 -7.31 -13.25 -28.88
N SER A 202 -7.74 -12.06 -28.46
CA SER A 202 -8.56 -11.16 -29.28
C SER A 202 -7.73 -10.46 -30.34
N SER A 203 -8.18 -10.47 -31.60
CA SER A 203 -7.57 -9.73 -32.72
C SER A 203 -7.80 -8.22 -32.64
N HIS A 204 -8.84 -7.78 -31.92
CA HIS A 204 -9.13 -6.38 -31.67
C HIS A 204 -8.89 -6.05 -30.19
N ILE A 205 -7.74 -5.44 -29.94
CA ILE A 205 -7.32 -4.92 -28.62
C ILE A 205 -7.57 -3.41 -28.64
N SER A 206 -8.22 -2.87 -27.60
CA SER A 206 -8.46 -1.42 -27.53
C SER A 206 -7.12 -0.67 -27.38
N GLN A 207 -7.05 0.60 -27.85
CA GLN A 207 -5.82 1.40 -27.72
C GLN A 207 -5.32 1.55 -26.29
N ARG A 208 -6.21 1.45 -25.30
CA ARG A 208 -5.85 1.53 -23.88
C ARG A 208 -5.28 0.21 -23.36
N MET A 209 -5.77 -0.92 -23.87
CA MET A 209 -5.26 -2.25 -23.53
C MET A 209 -3.86 -2.52 -24.13
N MET A 210 -3.50 -1.84 -25.22
CA MET A 210 -2.16 -1.91 -25.83
C MET A 210 -1.07 -1.11 -25.08
N ARG A 211 -1.44 -0.27 -24.10
CA ARG A 211 -0.52 0.63 -23.36
C ARG A 211 -0.22 0.14 -21.95
#